data_AF-A0A1L3GSQ3-F1
#
_entry.id   AF-A0A1L3GSQ3-F1
#
_cell.length_a   1.000
_cell.length_b   1.000
_cell.length_c   1.000
_cell.angle_alpha   90.00
_cell.angle_beta   90.00
_cell.angle_gamma   90.00
#
_symmetry.space_group_name_H-M   'P 1'
#
loop_
_entity.id
_entity.type
_entity.pdbx_description
1 polymer ?
#
loop_
_entity_poly.entity_id
_entity_poly.type
_entity_poly.pdbx_seq_one_letter_code
_entity_poly.pdbx_strand_id
1 'polypeptide(L)'
;MKNILRHYQTLLTSVDQWFSRCKESFEGQIHCAAGCAACCRGLFDITLLDAFLLQSGFNRLSPERQKTVRAKAEKRLRQLQSDWSGFQHPYLLNHLPDELWTEMPEDDRVPCPLLGEDGACLVYEHRPMICRTHGLPNIDDSGESFSDLYCTLNFDGIDPLSLDKLRWSFRRVYAQEFDLLALFNQQLLGSPLREADTFIPLALLIDFPALAADPSLVLSR
;
A
#
# COMPACT_ATOMS: atom_id res chain seq x y z
N MET A 1 0.57 6.36 19.19
CA MET A 1 0.94 6.27 17.75
C MET A 1 2.40 5.91 17.52
N LYS A 2 3.39 6.67 18.02
CA LYS A 2 4.82 6.53 17.65
C LYS A 2 5.40 5.11 17.79
N ASN A 3 5.05 4.39 18.87
CA ASN A 3 5.56 3.03 19.08
C ASN A 3 4.99 2.03 18.05
N ILE A 4 3.70 2.15 17.72
CA ILE A 4 3.03 1.30 16.71
C ILE A 4 3.70 1.50 15.35
N LEU A 5 3.90 2.75 14.94
CA LEU A 5 4.58 3.07 13.68
C LEU A 5 6.01 2.52 13.65
N ARG A 6 6.75 2.60 14.75
CA ARG A 6 8.10 2.02 14.83
C ARG A 6 8.06 0.49 14.64
N HIS A 7 7.14 -0.21 15.30
CA HIS A 7 6.99 -1.65 15.11
C HIS A 7 6.57 -1.99 13.68
N TYR A 8 5.68 -1.20 13.09
CA TYR A 8 5.27 -1.37 11.70
C TYR A 8 6.44 -1.15 10.74
N GLN A 9 7.23 -0.09 10.91
CA GLN A 9 8.44 0.13 10.12
C GLN A 9 9.45 -1.03 10.25
N THR A 10 9.60 -1.62 11.44
CA THR A 10 10.42 -2.83 11.62
C THR A 10 9.85 -4.01 10.83
N LEU A 11 8.53 -4.21 10.83
CA LEU A 11 7.85 -5.23 10.02
C LEU A 11 8.11 -5.00 8.52
N LEU A 12 7.89 -3.78 8.03
CA LEU A 12 8.16 -3.39 6.64
C LEU A 12 9.65 -3.62 6.26
N THR A 13 10.57 -3.35 7.19
CA THR A 13 12.01 -3.61 6.99
C THR A 13 12.29 -5.10 6.83
N SER A 14 11.57 -5.97 7.55
CA SER A 14 11.72 -7.42 7.38
C SER A 14 11.26 -7.90 5.99
N VAL A 15 10.24 -7.25 5.42
CA VAL A 15 9.80 -7.50 4.03
C VAL A 15 10.85 -7.05 3.03
N ASP A 16 11.43 -5.87 3.22
CA ASP A 16 12.54 -5.39 2.36
C ASP A 16 13.74 -6.34 2.40
N GLN A 17 14.06 -6.89 3.57
CA GLN A 17 15.12 -7.88 3.72
C GLN A 17 14.78 -9.19 3.00
N TRP A 18 13.54 -9.66 3.09
CA TRP A 18 13.08 -10.82 2.31
C TRP A 18 13.22 -10.57 0.82
N PHE A 19 12.72 -9.43 0.33
CA PHE A 19 12.79 -9.06 -1.08
C PHE A 19 14.23 -9.00 -1.57
N SER A 20 15.13 -8.41 -0.77
CA SER A 20 16.56 -8.30 -1.10
C SER A 20 17.22 -9.67 -1.20
N ARG A 21 16.93 -10.60 -0.27
CA ARG A 21 17.43 -11.99 -0.33
C ARG A 21 16.92 -12.73 -1.57
N CYS A 22 15.67 -12.51 -1.97
CA CYS A 22 15.11 -13.08 -3.19
C CYS A 22 15.85 -12.54 -4.42
N LYS A 23 16.08 -11.23 -4.46
CA LYS A 23 16.83 -10.58 -5.55
C LYS A 23 18.25 -11.12 -5.69
N GLU A 24 18.94 -11.34 -4.58
CA GLU A 24 20.27 -11.98 -4.57
C GLU A 24 20.22 -13.44 -5.03
N SER A 25 19.16 -14.17 -4.68
CA SER A 25 19.00 -15.58 -5.04
C SER A 25 18.61 -15.81 -6.51
N PHE A 26 18.02 -14.82 -7.16
CA PHE A 26 17.47 -14.88 -8.51
C PHE A 26 17.94 -13.68 -9.36
N GLU A 27 19.24 -13.39 -9.32
CA GLU A 27 19.84 -12.32 -10.11
C GLU A 27 19.50 -12.49 -11.61
N GLY A 28 19.12 -11.40 -12.26
CA GLY A 28 18.69 -11.40 -13.67
C GLY A 28 17.24 -11.85 -13.92
N GLN A 29 16.53 -12.35 -12.90
CA GLN A 29 15.11 -12.74 -13.00
C GLN A 29 14.17 -11.74 -12.31
N ILE A 30 14.71 -10.83 -11.49
CA ILE A 30 13.94 -9.83 -10.74
C ILE A 30 14.37 -8.43 -11.16
N HIS A 31 13.48 -7.72 -11.84
CA HIS A 31 13.68 -6.38 -12.39
C HIS A 31 13.30 -5.25 -11.42
N CYS A 32 12.56 -5.56 -10.35
CA CYS A 32 12.12 -4.57 -9.39
C CYS A 32 13.30 -3.96 -8.60
N ALA A 33 13.35 -2.63 -8.57
CA ALA A 33 14.33 -1.83 -7.84
C ALA A 33 13.80 -0.40 -7.67
N ALA A 34 14.44 0.39 -6.81
CA ALA A 34 14.24 1.84 -6.81
C ALA A 34 14.51 2.40 -8.22
N GLY A 35 13.57 3.19 -8.74
CA GLY A 35 13.59 3.71 -10.12
C GLY A 35 12.85 2.83 -11.13
N CYS A 36 12.37 1.64 -10.76
CA CYS A 36 11.39 0.91 -11.56
C CYS A 36 9.99 1.52 -11.34
N ALA A 37 9.28 1.80 -12.44
CA ALA A 37 7.96 2.43 -12.43
C ALA A 37 6.84 1.55 -13.04
N ALA A 38 7.16 0.31 -13.44
CA ALA A 38 6.25 -0.54 -14.20
C ALA A 38 4.96 -0.90 -13.43
N CYS A 39 5.06 -1.08 -12.11
CA CYS A 39 3.91 -1.32 -11.22
C CYS A 39 3.40 -0.05 -10.52
N CYS A 40 4.05 1.12 -10.68
CA CYS A 40 3.66 2.37 -10.03
C CYS A 40 2.50 3.08 -10.76
N ARG A 41 1.46 2.33 -11.11
CA ARG A 41 0.27 2.77 -11.84
C ARG A 41 -0.94 1.96 -11.37
N GLY A 42 -2.12 2.52 -11.50
CA GLY A 42 -3.35 1.90 -11.00
C GLY A 42 -3.76 2.43 -9.62
N LEU A 43 -4.81 1.86 -9.05
CA LEU A 43 -5.10 2.04 -7.63
C LEU A 43 -4.79 0.75 -6.89
N PHE A 44 -4.04 0.91 -5.80
CA PHE A 44 -3.80 -0.12 -4.81
C PHE A 44 -4.46 0.34 -3.53
N ASP A 45 -5.24 -0.55 -2.94
CA ASP A 45 -5.76 -0.41 -1.59
C ASP A 45 -4.61 -0.61 -0.59
N ILE A 46 -4.68 0.18 0.47
CA ILE A 46 -3.75 0.18 1.59
C ILE A 46 -4.52 0.47 2.86
N THR A 47 -4.03 -0.11 3.96
CA THR A 47 -4.63 0.12 5.28
C THR A 47 -4.46 1.57 5.73
N LEU A 48 -5.28 2.03 6.68
CA LEU A 48 -5.09 3.33 7.32
C LEU A 48 -3.72 3.47 8.01
N LEU A 49 -3.14 2.36 8.49
CA LEU A 49 -1.80 2.34 9.06
C LEU A 49 -0.73 2.65 7.99
N ASP A 50 -0.85 2.01 6.82
CA ASP A 50 -0.04 2.33 5.65
C ASP A 50 -0.23 3.78 5.19
N ALA A 51 -1.49 4.23 5.09
CA ALA A 51 -1.83 5.58 4.68
C ALA A 51 -1.21 6.64 5.61
N PHE A 52 -1.24 6.40 6.92
CA PHE A 52 -0.62 7.28 7.90
C PHE A 52 0.91 7.34 7.74
N LEU A 53 1.57 6.19 7.57
CA LEU A 53 3.01 6.14 7.34
C LEU A 53 3.39 6.82 6.02
N LEU A 54 2.64 6.57 4.95
CA LEU A 54 2.84 7.18 3.64
C LEU A 54 2.74 8.70 3.71
N GLN A 55 1.69 9.22 4.37
CA GLN A 55 1.50 10.65 4.57
C GLN A 55 2.65 11.27 5.39
N SER A 56 3.20 10.53 6.36
CA SER A 56 4.37 11.00 7.13
C SER A 56 5.63 11.17 6.27
N GLY A 57 5.80 10.37 5.22
CA GLY A 57 6.86 10.54 4.23
C GLY A 57 6.58 11.70 3.29
N PHE A 58 5.34 11.81 2.81
CA PHE A 58 4.87 12.91 1.96
C PHE A 58 5.06 14.28 2.60
N ASN A 59 4.74 14.41 3.89
CA ASN A 59 4.88 15.66 4.65
C ASN A 59 6.35 16.13 4.83
N ARG A 60 7.33 15.28 4.50
CA ARG A 60 8.77 15.63 4.51
C ARG A 60 9.28 16.15 3.17
N LEU A 61 8.48 16.06 2.11
CA LEU A 61 8.83 16.61 0.80
C LEU A 61 8.86 18.13 0.83
N SER A 62 9.52 18.77 -0.14
CA SER A 62 9.47 20.23 -0.28
C SER A 62 8.03 20.71 -0.53
N PRO A 63 7.68 21.95 -0.14
CA PRO A 63 6.34 22.49 -0.37
C PRO A 63 5.88 22.40 -1.85
N GLU A 64 6.80 22.59 -2.80
CA GLU A 64 6.54 22.51 -4.24
C GLU A 64 6.18 21.07 -4.64
N ARG A 65 6.95 20.08 -4.15
CA ARG A 65 6.66 18.66 -4.39
C ARG A 65 5.33 18.26 -3.75
N GLN A 66 5.07 18.70 -2.52
CA GLN A 66 3.80 18.44 -1.84
C GLN A 66 2.62 18.98 -2.64
N LYS A 67 2.72 20.21 -3.14
CA LYS A 67 1.68 20.84 -3.97
C LYS A 67 1.43 20.05 -5.25
N THR A 68 2.48 19.67 -5.97
CA THR A 68 2.37 18.89 -7.22
C THR A 68 1.74 17.52 -7.00
N VAL A 69 2.22 16.78 -5.98
CA VAL A 69 1.69 15.46 -5.63
C VAL A 69 0.22 15.56 -5.16
N ARG A 70 -0.12 16.55 -4.33
CA ARG A 70 -1.50 16.80 -3.88
C ARG A 70 -2.43 17.09 -5.05
N ALA A 71 -2.01 17.92 -6.00
CA ALA A 71 -2.81 18.20 -7.20
C ALA A 71 -3.08 16.95 -8.04
N LYS A 72 -2.11 16.02 -8.14
CA LYS A 72 -2.30 14.71 -8.80
C LYS A 72 -3.31 13.85 -8.03
N ALA A 73 -3.20 13.79 -6.69
CA ALA A 73 -4.13 13.05 -5.84
C ALA A 73 -5.57 13.59 -5.92
N GLU A 74 -5.75 14.91 -5.86
CA GLU A 74 -7.07 15.56 -6.00
C GLU A 74 -7.67 15.34 -7.39
N LYS A 75 -6.85 15.32 -8.44
CA LYS A 75 -7.30 14.95 -9.79
C LYS A 75 -7.82 13.51 -9.80
N ARG A 76 -7.11 12.59 -9.14
CA ARG A 76 -7.53 11.18 -9.05
C ARG A 76 -8.81 11.03 -8.24
N LEU A 77 -8.94 11.75 -7.12
CA LEU A 77 -10.16 11.80 -6.33
C LEU A 77 -11.38 12.23 -7.17
N ARG A 78 -11.26 13.30 -7.96
CA ARG A 78 -12.37 13.76 -8.83
C ARG A 78 -12.80 12.71 -9.85
N GLN A 79 -11.86 11.91 -10.37
CA GLN A 79 -12.18 10.79 -11.27
C GLN A 79 -12.97 9.74 -10.50
N LEU A 80 -12.47 9.30 -9.35
CA LEU A 80 -13.14 8.28 -8.53
C LEU A 80 -14.52 8.72 -8.04
N GLN A 81 -14.71 10.00 -7.72
CA GLN A 81 -16.01 10.53 -7.32
C GLN A 81 -17.03 10.61 -8.47
N SER A 82 -16.56 10.66 -9.72
CA SER A 82 -17.42 10.54 -10.89
C SER A 82 -17.99 9.13 -11.02
N ASP A 83 -17.18 8.13 -10.70
CA ASP A 83 -17.55 6.71 -10.79
C ASP A 83 -18.29 6.26 -9.51
N TRP A 84 -17.95 6.84 -8.36
CA TRP A 84 -18.52 6.56 -7.04
C TRP A 84 -18.97 7.85 -6.35
N SER A 85 -20.19 8.29 -6.64
CA SER A 85 -20.75 9.56 -6.15
C SER A 85 -20.81 9.69 -4.62
N GLY A 86 -20.81 8.56 -3.90
CA GLY A 86 -20.77 8.50 -2.43
C GLY A 86 -19.38 8.50 -1.82
N PHE A 87 -18.32 8.49 -2.62
CA PHE A 87 -16.95 8.40 -2.14
C PHE A 87 -16.46 9.74 -1.61
N GLN A 88 -16.49 9.89 -0.29
CA GLN A 88 -16.19 11.14 0.41
C GLN A 88 -15.17 10.90 1.52
N HIS A 89 -14.59 11.98 2.06
CA HIS A 89 -13.70 11.89 3.22
C HIS A 89 -14.41 11.09 4.33
N PRO A 90 -13.74 10.10 4.95
CA PRO A 90 -12.29 9.86 4.95
C PRO A 90 -11.73 8.98 3.82
N TYR A 91 -12.50 8.75 2.75
CA TYR A 91 -12.11 8.00 1.55
C TYR A 91 -11.83 6.52 1.82
N LEU A 92 -12.66 5.90 2.66
CA LEU A 92 -12.57 4.48 2.99
C LEU A 92 -13.31 3.61 1.99
N LEU A 93 -12.68 2.50 1.61
CA LEU A 93 -13.25 1.51 0.70
C LEU A 93 -14.31 0.67 1.36
N ASN A 94 -14.20 0.42 2.67
CA ASN A 94 -15.15 -0.36 3.46
C ASN A 94 -16.56 0.26 3.52
N HIS A 95 -16.71 1.51 3.05
CA HIS A 95 -18.01 2.19 2.96
C HIS A 95 -18.64 2.08 1.56
N LEU A 96 -17.92 1.51 0.59
CA LEU A 96 -18.39 1.21 -0.75
C LEU A 96 -18.90 -0.24 -0.80
N PRO A 97 -19.95 -0.53 -1.57
CA PRO A 97 -20.33 -1.91 -1.89
C PRO A 97 -19.14 -2.73 -2.41
N ASP A 98 -19.00 -3.96 -1.94
CA ASP A 98 -17.89 -4.86 -2.26
C ASP A 98 -17.68 -5.02 -3.77
N GLU A 99 -18.76 -5.04 -4.55
CA GLU A 99 -18.72 -5.21 -6.00
C GLU A 99 -18.04 -4.03 -6.73
N LEU A 100 -18.02 -2.84 -6.13
CA LEU A 100 -17.50 -1.63 -6.80
C LEU A 100 -15.97 -1.50 -6.73
N TRP A 101 -15.32 -2.13 -5.76
CA TRP A 101 -13.87 -2.04 -5.58
C TRP A 101 -13.15 -3.37 -5.81
N THR A 102 -13.87 -4.50 -5.82
CA THR A 102 -13.29 -5.80 -6.18
C THR A 102 -13.09 -5.94 -7.70
N GLU A 103 -13.94 -5.32 -8.53
CA GLU A 103 -13.84 -5.32 -10.01
C GLU A 103 -13.12 -4.08 -10.57
N MET A 104 -12.07 -3.66 -9.90
CA MET A 104 -11.24 -2.55 -10.36
C MET A 104 -10.66 -2.81 -11.75
N PRO A 105 -10.55 -1.79 -12.63
CA PRO A 105 -10.00 -1.99 -13.97
C PRO A 105 -8.56 -2.51 -13.89
N GLU A 106 -8.34 -3.77 -14.30
CA GLU A 106 -7.00 -4.39 -14.39
C GLU A 106 -6.02 -3.55 -15.23
N ASP A 107 -6.56 -2.68 -16.09
CA ASP A 107 -5.85 -1.82 -17.04
C ASP A 107 -5.74 -0.34 -16.60
N ASP A 108 -5.99 0.00 -15.32
CA ASP A 108 -5.75 1.37 -14.86
C ASP A 108 -4.26 1.73 -14.93
N ARG A 109 -3.92 2.54 -15.93
CA ARG A 109 -2.54 2.99 -16.19
C ARG A 109 -2.24 4.36 -15.60
N VAL A 110 -3.12 4.93 -14.78
CA VAL A 110 -2.88 6.23 -14.15
C VAL A 110 -1.67 6.11 -13.21
N PRO A 111 -0.60 6.91 -13.40
CA PRO A 111 0.57 6.83 -12.55
C PRO A 111 0.26 7.21 -11.09
N CYS A 112 0.95 6.55 -10.17
CA CYS A 112 0.93 6.91 -8.75
C CYS A 112 1.30 8.39 -8.57
N PRO A 113 0.58 9.17 -7.73
CA PRO A 113 0.88 10.60 -7.54
C PRO A 113 2.28 10.84 -6.97
N LEU A 114 2.85 9.86 -6.27
CA LEU A 114 4.19 9.89 -5.67
C LEU A 114 5.30 9.45 -6.63
N LEU A 115 4.98 9.10 -7.87
CA LEU A 115 5.98 8.80 -8.89
C LEU A 115 6.63 10.11 -9.38
N GLY A 116 7.95 10.18 -9.22
CA GLY A 116 8.81 11.24 -9.74
C GLY A 116 8.95 11.18 -11.26
N GLU A 117 9.42 12.27 -11.84
CA GLU A 117 9.63 12.36 -13.30
C GLU A 117 10.76 11.46 -13.80
N ASP A 118 11.68 11.11 -12.90
CA ASP A 118 12.78 10.15 -13.11
C ASP A 118 12.34 8.68 -12.93
N GLY A 119 11.05 8.43 -12.66
CA GLY A 119 10.52 7.10 -12.38
C GLY A 119 10.79 6.61 -10.96
N ALA A 120 11.41 7.41 -10.09
CA ALA A 120 11.62 7.05 -8.69
C ALA A 120 10.44 7.45 -7.81
N CYS A 121 10.13 6.64 -6.79
CA CYS A 121 9.14 7.02 -5.79
C CYS A 121 9.71 8.14 -4.90
N LEU A 122 8.98 9.25 -4.79
CA LEU A 122 9.37 10.41 -3.98
C LEU A 122 9.47 10.10 -2.49
N VAL A 123 8.82 9.02 -2.03
CA VAL A 123 8.74 8.60 -0.63
C VAL A 123 9.09 7.12 -0.47
N TYR A 124 10.04 6.61 -1.26
CA TYR A 124 10.36 5.17 -1.35
C TYR A 124 10.48 4.49 0.02
N GLU A 125 11.16 5.08 0.99
CA GLU A 125 11.33 4.52 2.35
C GLU A 125 10.02 4.39 3.15
N HIS A 126 8.99 5.17 2.80
CA HIS A 126 7.67 5.17 3.43
C HIS A 126 6.62 4.46 2.56
N ARG A 127 7.05 3.68 1.56
CA ARG A 127 6.14 2.96 0.66
C ARG A 127 5.31 1.94 1.46
N PRO A 128 4.02 1.76 1.10
CA PRO A 128 3.11 0.83 1.76
C PRO A 128 3.54 -0.64 1.68
N MET A 129 2.88 -1.52 2.45
CA MET A 129 3.15 -2.96 2.43
C MET A 129 3.00 -3.55 1.03
N ILE A 130 1.90 -3.24 0.34
CA ILE A 130 1.63 -3.73 -1.03
C ILE A 130 2.75 -3.35 -2.02
N CYS A 131 3.31 -2.14 -1.90
CA CYS A 131 4.42 -1.70 -2.77
C CYS A 131 5.73 -2.45 -2.51
N ARG A 132 5.86 -3.15 -1.37
CA ARG A 132 7.05 -3.95 -1.01
C ARG A 132 6.90 -5.41 -1.43
N THR A 133 5.68 -5.92 -1.47
CA THR A 133 5.37 -7.32 -1.77
C THR A 133 5.05 -7.56 -3.24
N HIS A 134 4.32 -6.66 -3.90
CA HIS A 134 3.80 -6.83 -5.28
C HIS A 134 4.86 -7.16 -6.34
N GLY A 135 6.14 -6.89 -6.10
CA GLY A 135 7.19 -7.29 -7.03
C GLY A 135 7.33 -8.81 -7.20
N LEU A 136 6.95 -9.62 -6.21
CA LEU A 136 7.15 -11.07 -6.17
C LEU A 136 5.88 -11.76 -5.65
N PRO A 137 5.65 -13.06 -5.96
CA PRO A 137 4.53 -13.78 -5.37
C PRO A 137 4.75 -13.97 -3.86
N ASN A 138 3.65 -13.95 -3.11
CA ASN A 138 3.66 -14.07 -1.66
C ASN A 138 3.40 -15.52 -1.27
N ILE A 139 4.47 -16.31 -1.17
CA ILE A 139 4.40 -17.75 -0.90
C ILE A 139 4.86 -18.00 0.54
N ASP A 140 3.99 -18.60 1.34
CA ASP A 140 4.28 -18.92 2.73
C ASP A 140 5.36 -20.00 2.89
N ASP A 141 5.94 -20.12 4.09
CA ASP A 141 6.85 -21.23 4.44
C ASP A 141 6.19 -22.61 4.17
N SER A 142 4.87 -22.71 4.36
CA SER A 142 4.07 -23.89 4.05
C SER A 142 3.95 -24.20 2.55
N GLY A 143 4.29 -23.27 1.66
CA GLY A 143 4.07 -23.34 0.22
C GLY A 143 2.70 -22.82 -0.23
N GLU A 144 1.85 -22.39 0.70
CA GLU A 144 0.58 -21.73 0.38
C GLU A 144 0.82 -20.38 -0.29
N SER A 145 0.13 -20.14 -1.41
CA SER A 145 0.14 -18.85 -2.09
C SER A 145 -0.89 -17.92 -1.46
N PHE A 146 -0.44 -16.82 -0.87
CA PHE A 146 -1.31 -15.73 -0.42
C PHE A 146 -1.64 -14.75 -1.55
N SER A 147 -0.74 -14.61 -2.52
CA SER A 147 -0.96 -13.81 -3.72
C SER A 147 0.01 -14.27 -4.81
N ASP A 148 -0.56 -14.57 -5.96
CA ASP A 148 0.08 -14.90 -7.23
C ASP A 148 0.12 -13.71 -8.19
N LEU A 149 -0.31 -12.52 -7.74
CA LEU A 149 -0.12 -11.25 -8.46
C LEU A 149 1.28 -10.71 -8.22
N TYR A 150 2.12 -10.79 -9.23
CA TYR A 150 3.48 -10.24 -9.22
C TYR A 150 3.81 -9.51 -10.52
N CYS A 151 4.94 -8.79 -10.52
CA CYS A 151 5.41 -8.05 -11.68
C CYS A 151 5.64 -8.97 -12.89
N THR A 152 4.94 -8.72 -14.00
CA THR A 152 5.05 -9.48 -15.26
C THR A 152 6.41 -9.38 -15.94
N LEU A 153 7.30 -8.53 -15.45
CA LEU A 153 8.69 -8.46 -15.91
C LEU A 153 9.60 -9.48 -15.21
N ASN A 154 9.16 -10.08 -14.10
CA ASN A 154 9.97 -11.02 -13.34
C ASN A 154 9.70 -12.46 -13.79
N PHE A 155 10.71 -13.32 -13.64
CA PHE A 155 10.63 -14.77 -13.89
C PHE A 155 10.15 -15.13 -15.31
N ASP A 156 10.69 -14.48 -16.33
CA ASP A 156 10.35 -14.79 -17.73
C ASP A 156 10.63 -16.27 -18.05
N GLY A 157 9.59 -17.01 -18.40
CA GLY A 157 9.65 -18.44 -18.70
C GLY A 157 9.89 -19.36 -17.49
N ILE A 158 9.78 -18.85 -16.25
CA ILE A 158 9.95 -19.63 -15.02
C ILE A 158 8.69 -19.52 -14.17
N ASP A 159 8.17 -20.64 -13.68
CA ASP A 159 7.08 -20.62 -12.69
C ASP A 159 7.66 -20.30 -11.29
N PRO A 160 7.41 -19.10 -10.74
CA PRO A 160 7.97 -18.72 -9.46
C PRO A 160 7.34 -19.48 -8.29
N LEU A 161 6.15 -20.08 -8.45
CA LEU A 161 5.50 -20.85 -7.38
C LEU A 161 6.29 -22.13 -7.04
N SER A 162 7.13 -22.59 -7.96
CA SER A 162 8.04 -23.73 -7.75
C SER A 162 9.34 -23.38 -7.02
N LEU A 163 9.60 -22.08 -6.75
CA LEU A 163 10.88 -21.61 -6.24
C LEU A 163 10.88 -21.49 -4.71
N ASP A 164 11.39 -22.51 -4.03
CA ASP A 164 11.42 -22.57 -2.55
C ASP A 164 12.12 -21.40 -1.88
N LYS A 165 13.09 -20.75 -2.55
CA LYS A 165 13.78 -19.57 -1.99
C LYS A 165 12.92 -18.29 -1.96
N LEU A 166 11.76 -18.29 -2.62
CA LEU A 166 10.78 -17.20 -2.50
C LEU A 166 9.92 -17.34 -1.24
N ARG A 167 9.86 -18.54 -0.65
CA ARG A 167 9.04 -18.80 0.52
C ARG A 167 9.49 -17.99 1.71
N TRP A 168 8.51 -17.49 2.46
CA TRP A 168 8.75 -16.73 3.67
C TRP A 168 7.53 -16.75 4.59
N SER A 169 7.68 -16.33 5.84
CA SER A 169 6.65 -16.39 6.87
C SER A 169 5.52 -15.36 6.67
N PHE A 170 4.91 -15.28 5.50
CA PHE A 170 3.86 -14.32 5.14
C PHE A 170 2.66 -14.41 6.07
N ARG A 171 2.22 -15.63 6.43
CA ARG A 171 1.13 -15.81 7.39
C ARG A 171 1.39 -15.06 8.69
N ARG A 172 2.62 -15.14 9.20
CA ARG A 172 3.03 -14.45 10.43
C ARG A 172 3.11 -12.94 10.23
N VAL A 173 3.65 -12.49 9.10
CA VAL A 173 3.82 -11.05 8.80
C VAL A 173 2.47 -10.37 8.65
N TYR A 174 1.55 -10.94 7.89
CA TYR A 174 0.19 -10.38 7.75
C TYR A 174 -0.58 -10.42 9.06
N ALA A 175 -0.46 -11.49 9.86
CA ALA A 175 -1.05 -11.50 11.20
C ALA A 175 -0.52 -10.35 12.08
N GLN A 176 0.79 -10.08 12.03
CA GLN A 176 1.39 -8.95 12.76
C GLN A 176 0.93 -7.59 12.22
N GLU A 177 0.76 -7.45 10.90
CA GLU A 177 0.18 -6.26 10.29
C GLU A 177 -1.25 -6.02 10.77
N PHE A 178 -2.11 -7.03 10.75
CA PHE A 178 -3.49 -6.93 11.26
C PHE A 178 -3.54 -6.55 12.75
N ASP A 179 -2.66 -7.11 13.57
CA ASP A 179 -2.57 -6.74 15.00
C ASP A 179 -2.09 -5.29 15.19
N LEU A 180 -1.12 -4.84 14.41
CA LEU A 180 -0.64 -3.46 14.45
C LEU A 180 -1.70 -2.48 13.95
N LEU A 181 -2.45 -2.84 12.91
CA LEU A 181 -3.59 -2.08 12.41
C LEU A 181 -4.69 -1.96 13.47
N ALA A 182 -5.06 -3.06 14.13
CA ALA A 182 -6.03 -3.04 15.23
C ALA A 182 -5.60 -2.11 16.36
N LEU A 183 -4.32 -2.18 16.77
CA LEU A 183 -3.76 -1.28 17.78
C LEU A 183 -3.74 0.18 17.32
N PHE A 184 -3.45 0.41 16.05
CA PHE A 184 -3.45 1.75 15.46
C PHE A 184 -4.86 2.34 15.46
N ASN A 185 -5.84 1.59 14.94
CA ASN A 185 -7.23 2.00 14.89
C ASN A 185 -7.84 2.15 16.30
N GLN A 186 -7.44 1.34 17.28
CA GLN A 186 -7.83 1.54 18.67
C GLN A 186 -7.39 2.91 19.22
N GLN A 187 -6.22 3.40 18.80
CA GLN A 187 -5.71 4.71 19.22
C GLN A 187 -6.25 5.88 18.38
N LEU A 188 -6.50 5.65 17.09
CA LEU A 188 -7.01 6.67 16.17
C LEU A 188 -8.51 6.85 16.31
N LEU A 189 -9.27 5.75 16.33
CA LEU A 189 -10.71 5.71 16.20
C LEU A 189 -11.42 5.26 17.49
N GLY A 190 -10.67 4.79 18.50
CA GLY A 190 -11.26 4.21 19.70
C GLY A 190 -11.81 2.78 19.51
N SER A 191 -11.64 2.17 18.33
CA SER A 191 -12.11 0.83 17.98
C SER A 191 -11.01 0.01 17.29
N PRO A 192 -10.81 -1.27 17.62
CA PRO A 192 -9.72 -2.08 17.08
C PRO A 192 -10.07 -2.70 15.72
N LEU A 193 -10.53 -1.88 14.78
CA LEU A 193 -10.84 -2.32 13.42
C LEU A 193 -9.60 -2.95 12.78
N ARG A 194 -9.77 -4.16 12.22
CA ARG A 194 -8.73 -4.89 11.49
C ARG A 194 -8.81 -4.67 9.98
N GLU A 195 -9.74 -3.84 9.54
CA GLU A 195 -9.98 -3.51 8.14
C GLU A 195 -10.43 -2.05 8.10
N ALA A 196 -9.70 -1.25 7.34
CA ALA A 196 -9.94 0.18 7.17
C ALA A 196 -9.00 0.63 6.05
N ASP A 197 -9.47 0.51 4.82
CA ASP A 197 -8.63 0.61 3.63
C ASP A 197 -9.00 1.82 2.78
N THR A 198 -8.00 2.37 2.10
CA THR A 198 -8.11 3.50 1.19
C THR A 198 -7.17 3.27 0.01
N PHE A 199 -7.30 4.04 -1.08
CA PHE A 199 -6.28 3.98 -2.13
C PHE A 199 -5.10 4.89 -1.83
N ILE A 200 -3.90 4.49 -2.28
CA ILE A 200 -2.65 5.28 -2.23
C ILE A 200 -2.85 6.79 -2.51
N PRO A 201 -3.53 7.22 -3.60
CA PRO A 201 -3.73 8.64 -3.86
C PRO A 201 -4.57 9.34 -2.78
N LEU A 202 -5.57 8.68 -2.20
CA LEU A 202 -6.45 9.31 -1.21
C LEU A 202 -5.83 9.38 0.17
N ALA A 203 -4.91 8.47 0.52
CA ALA A 203 -4.12 8.54 1.75
C ALA A 203 -3.45 9.93 1.97
N LEU A 204 -3.07 10.60 0.89
CA LEU A 204 -2.44 11.93 0.90
C LEU A 204 -3.43 13.07 1.21
N LEU A 205 -4.73 12.79 1.10
CA LEU A 205 -5.85 13.71 1.31
C LEU A 205 -6.62 13.44 2.61
N ILE A 206 -6.30 12.36 3.32
CA ILE A 206 -6.91 12.03 4.60
C ILE A 206 -6.50 13.04 5.67
N ASP A 207 -7.48 13.68 6.30
CA ASP A 207 -7.30 14.47 7.52
C ASP A 207 -7.34 13.57 8.77
N PHE A 208 -6.18 13.02 9.15
CA PHE A 208 -6.03 12.18 10.35
C PHE A 208 -6.34 12.91 11.67
N PRO A 209 -5.97 14.19 11.86
CA PRO A 209 -6.43 14.96 13.02
C PRO A 209 -7.96 15.04 13.13
N ALA A 210 -8.66 15.27 12.02
CA ALA A 210 -10.12 15.28 12.02
C ALA A 210 -10.70 13.90 12.37
N LEU A 211 -10.13 12.82 11.81
CA LEU A 211 -10.50 11.44 12.15
C LEU A 211 -10.32 11.11 13.63
N ALA A 212 -9.23 11.59 14.24
CA ALA A 212 -8.97 11.39 15.66
C ALA A 212 -9.95 12.19 16.55
N ALA A 213 -10.43 13.33 16.06
CA ALA A 213 -11.41 14.17 16.75
C ALA A 213 -12.85 13.64 16.61
N ASP A 214 -13.17 13.04 15.46
CA ASP A 214 -14.48 12.46 15.16
C ASP A 214 -14.37 11.06 14.52
N PRO A 215 -14.22 10.01 15.34
CA PRO A 215 -14.16 8.64 14.84
C PRO A 215 -15.43 8.16 14.14
N SER A 216 -16.57 8.85 14.30
CA SER A 216 -17.81 8.45 13.63
C SER A 216 -17.67 8.48 12.11
N LEU A 217 -16.78 9.34 11.58
CA LEU A 217 -16.42 9.37 10.15
C LEU A 217 -15.95 8.03 9.58
N VAL A 218 -15.46 7.12 10.43
CA VAL A 218 -15.10 5.75 10.05
C VAL A 218 -16.10 4.73 10.57
N LEU A 219 -16.51 4.87 11.83
CA LEU A 219 -17.30 3.87 12.55
C LEU A 219 -18.78 3.89 12.21
N SER A 220 -19.31 4.98 11.64
CA SER A 220 -20.70 5.04 11.20
C SER A 220 -20.83 4.49 9.78
N ARG A 221 -20.99 3.17 9.67
CA ARG A 221 -21.71 2.44 8.63
C ARG A 221 -21.81 0.98 9.02
#